data_AF-A0A7Z9N6K4-F1
#
_entry.id   AF-A0A7Z9N6K4-F1
#
_cell.length_a   1.000
_cell.length_b   1.000
_cell.length_c   1.000
_cell.angle_alpha   90.00
_cell.angle_beta   90.00
_cell.angle_gamma   90.00
#
_symmetry.space_group_name_H-M   'P 1'
#
loop_
_entity.id
_entity.type
_entity.pdbx_description
1 polymer ?
#
loop_
_entity_poly.entity_id
_entity_poly.type
_entity_poly.pdbx_seq_one_letter_code
_entity_poly.pdbx_strand_id
1 'polypeptide(L)' 'VKEKCPMSRWGEPEDISSTAVFLASSVADYITGQIIYVDGGWTASL' A
#
# COMPACT_ATOMS: atom_id res chain seq x y z
N VAL A 1 -0.67 -14.58 9.90
CA VAL A 1 -0.55 -13.90 8.59
C VAL A 1 -1.78 -14.15 7.74
N LYS A 2 -2.09 -15.42 7.40
CA LYS A 2 -3.23 -15.77 6.52
C LYS A 2 -4.61 -15.32 7.02
N GLU A 3 -4.86 -15.28 8.32
CA GLU A 3 -6.15 -14.80 8.86
C GLU A 3 -6.28 -13.28 8.95
N LYS A 4 -5.15 -12.55 9.03
CA LYS A 4 -5.16 -11.09 9.26
C LYS A 4 -4.80 -10.26 8.02
N CYS A 5 -4.15 -10.87 7.04
CA CYS A 5 -3.88 -10.29 5.75
C CYS A 5 -4.86 -10.90 4.73
N PRO A 6 -5.84 -10.15 4.20
CA PRO A 6 -6.75 -10.63 3.17
C PRO A 6 -6.04 -11.24 1.96
N MET A 7 -4.89 -10.67 1.58
CA MET A 7 -4.05 -11.23 0.51
C MET A 7 -3.30 -12.51 0.90
N SER A 8 -3.45 -13.00 2.14
CA SER A 8 -2.93 -14.27 2.64
C SER A 8 -1.41 -14.48 2.50
N ARG A 9 -0.66 -13.38 2.40
CA ARG A 9 0.80 -13.36 2.33
C ARG A 9 1.36 -12.14 3.05
N TRP A 10 2.67 -12.16 3.30
CA TRP A 10 3.37 -10.93 3.65
C TRP A 10 3.59 -10.06 2.41
N GLY A 11 3.66 -8.76 2.64
CA GLY A 11 4.14 -7.83 1.62
C GLY A 11 5.62 -8.06 1.34
N GLU A 12 6.00 -7.89 0.08
CA GLU A 12 7.37 -7.85 -0.40
C GLU A 12 7.75 -6.38 -0.66
N PRO A 13 9.05 -6.01 -0.69
CA PRO A 13 9.48 -4.64 -0.98
C PRO A 13 8.89 -4.05 -2.26
N GLU A 14 8.60 -4.90 -3.25
CA GLU A 14 8.02 -4.55 -4.54
C GLU A 14 6.57 -4.06 -4.43
N ASP A 15 5.83 -4.50 -3.41
CA ASP A 15 4.44 -4.10 -3.20
C ASP A 15 4.34 -2.60 -2.84
N ILE A 16 5.28 -2.08 -2.03
CA ILE A 16 5.30 -0.67 -1.63
C ILE A 16 6.07 0.23 -2.61
N SER A 17 7.07 -0.31 -3.32
CA SER A 17 7.93 0.49 -4.19
C SER A 17 7.14 1.18 -5.31
N SER A 18 6.17 0.48 -5.90
CA SER A 18 5.34 1.03 -6.98
C SER A 18 4.48 2.20 -6.53
N THR A 19 3.89 2.12 -5.33
CA THR A 19 3.12 3.22 -4.74
C THR A 19 4.00 4.42 -4.40
N ALA A 20 5.20 4.17 -3.86
CA ALA A 20 6.17 5.24 -3.58
C ALA A 20 6.60 5.97 -4.88
N VAL A 21 6.89 5.22 -5.95
CA VAL A 21 7.24 5.80 -7.25
C VAL A 21 6.07 6.59 -7.83
N PHE A 22 4.84 6.07 -7.75
CA PHE A 22 3.64 6.80 -8.18
C PHE A 22 3.51 8.14 -7.44
N LEU A 23 3.61 8.13 -6.10
CA LEU A 23 3.51 9.34 -5.28
C LEU A 23 4.64 10.33 -5.52
N ALA A 24 5.83 9.87 -5.90
CA ALA A 24 6.96 10.73 -6.27
C ALA A 24 6.89 11.25 -7.72
N SER A 25 5.99 10.72 -8.54
CA SER A 25 5.87 11.08 -9.96
C SER A 25 5.01 12.32 -10.18
N SER A 26 5.10 12.91 -11.37
CA SER A 26 4.24 14.03 -11.77
C SER A 26 2.76 13.66 -11.91
N VAL A 27 2.42 12.36 -11.90
CA VAL A 27 1.03 11.88 -12.00
C VAL A 27 0.26 12.12 -10.70
N ALA A 28 0.97 12.25 -9.57
CA ALA A 28 0.38 12.46 -8.25
C ALA A 28 0.48 13.93 -7.79
N ASP A 29 0.69 14.89 -8.69
CA ASP A 29 1.01 16.29 -8.36
C ASP A 29 -0.05 17.01 -7.51
N TYR A 30 -1.31 16.56 -7.55
CA TYR A 30 -2.42 17.09 -6.77
C TYR A 30 -2.83 16.21 -5.58
N ILE A 31 -2.05 15.17 -5.26
CA ILE A 31 -2.31 14.26 -4.14
C ILE A 31 -1.42 14.68 -2.96
N THR A 32 -2.03 15.21 -1.91
CA THR A 32 -1.33 15.59 -0.67
C THR A 32 -2.18 15.36 0.58
N GLY A 33 -1.52 15.27 1.74
CA GLY A 33 -2.17 15.06 3.04
C GLY A 33 -2.86 13.69 3.21
N GLN A 34 -2.55 12.72 2.36
CA GLN A 34 -3.16 11.38 2.39
C GLN A 34 -2.22 10.34 3.00
N ILE A 35 -2.81 9.35 3.67
CA ILE A 35 -2.13 8.13 4.12
C ILE A 35 -2.62 6.99 3.21
N ILE A 36 -1.73 6.40 2.44
CA ILE A 36 -2.03 5.25 1.58
C ILE A 36 -1.48 3.99 2.25
N TYR A 37 -2.38 3.08 2.62
CA TYR A 37 -2.02 1.78 3.19
C TYR A 37 -1.68 0.79 2.08
N VAL A 38 -0.48 0.21 2.16
CA VAL A 38 0.01 -0.83 1.25
C VAL A 38 0.36 -2.06 2.09
N ASP A 39 -0.66 -2.76 2.58
CA ASP A 39 -0.51 -3.79 3.62
C ASP A 39 -1.27 -5.10 3.33
N GLY A 40 -1.71 -5.27 2.08
CA GLY A 40 -2.49 -6.43 1.67
C GLY A 40 -3.88 -6.54 2.32
N GLY A 41 -4.41 -5.43 2.85
CA GLY A 41 -5.73 -5.32 3.48
C GLY A 41 -5.70 -5.53 4.99
N TRP A 42 -4.52 -5.56 5.61
CA TRP A 42 -4.36 -5.82 7.04
C TRP A 42 -5.09 -4.80 7.90
N THR A 43 -4.95 -3.50 7.62
CA THR A 43 -5.57 -2.41 8.38
C THR A 43 -7.10 -2.40 8.22
N ALA A 44 -7.62 -2.94 7.12
CA ALA A 44 -9.06 -3.02 6.85
C ALA A 44 -9.70 -4.33 7.36
N SER A 45 -8.92 -5.25 7.91
CA SER A 45 -9.42 -6.54 8.40
C SER A 45 -9.98 -6.40 9.81
N LEU A 46 -11.24 -6.82 9.98
CA LEU A 46 -11.95 -6.89 11.26
C LEU A 46 -11.49 -8.08 12.12
#